data_AF-A0A349TEY5-F1
#
_entry.id   AF-A0A349TEY5-F1
#
_cell.length_a   1.000
_cell.length_b   1.000
_cell.length_c   1.000
_cell.angle_alpha   90.00
_cell.angle_beta   90.00
_cell.angle_gamma   90.00
#
_symmetry.space_group_name_H-M   'P 1'
#
loop_
_entity.id
_entity.type
_entity.pdbx_description
1 polymer ?
#
loop_
_entity_poly.entity_id
_entity_poly.type
_entity_poly.pdbx_seq_one_letter_code
_entity_poly.pdbx_strand_id
1 'polypeptide(L)'
;MLKFLGLTALVLGVGGINQIFHSDEPVEGLTSSQLAALDPTVAGRKACRGIDAFGEMLDARLELAGEKAPLLLSAVSAANFPLYSGISQSDVGVTGIDGEARKYFDQGVALLYGFNHAAAARSFRKARTYAPECAMCWWGEAYARQKDEAGFNVELA
;
A
#
# COMPACT_ATOMS: atom_id res chain seq x y z
N MET A 1 22.47 43.64 -49.61
CA MET A 1 21.09 44.17 -49.77
C MET A 1 20.18 42.96 -49.63
N LEU A 2 19.28 42.77 -48.67
CA LEU A 2 18.48 43.69 -47.89
C LEU A 2 18.03 42.94 -46.61
N LYS A 3 18.27 43.54 -45.45
CA LYS A 3 17.70 43.16 -44.15
C LYS A 3 16.26 43.74 -44.05
N PHE A 4 15.47 43.19 -43.12
CA PHE A 4 14.22 43.74 -42.54
C PHE A 4 12.91 43.53 -43.29
N LEU A 5 12.10 42.59 -42.78
CA LEU A 5 10.64 42.53 -42.73
C LEU A 5 10.31 41.16 -42.09
N GLY A 6 9.63 40.96 -40.96
CA GLY A 6 9.08 41.80 -39.91
C GLY A 6 8.75 40.81 -38.77
N LEU A 7 9.28 41.00 -37.56
CA LEU A 7 8.51 41.40 -36.38
C LEU A 7 6.97 41.35 -36.55
N THR A 8 6.37 40.16 -36.49
CA THR A 8 4.93 39.96 -36.19
C THR A 8 4.65 38.47 -35.91
N ALA A 9 4.84 38.06 -34.66
CA ALA A 9 4.09 36.96 -34.00
C ALA A 9 4.71 36.70 -32.61
N LEU A 10 4.80 37.74 -31.78
CA LEU A 10 4.79 37.57 -30.34
C LEU A 10 3.30 37.61 -29.94
N VAL A 11 2.91 36.75 -29.01
CA VAL A 11 1.56 36.64 -28.40
C VAL A 11 0.57 35.77 -29.16
N LEU A 12 0.75 34.45 -29.10
CA LEU A 12 -0.37 33.52 -28.89
C LEU A 12 0.06 32.41 -27.94
N GLY A 13 -0.43 32.50 -26.71
CA GLY A 13 -0.93 31.33 -25.98
C GLY A 13 0.10 30.47 -25.25
N VAL A 14 0.63 30.98 -24.14
CA VAL A 14 0.86 30.12 -22.97
C VAL A 14 -0.52 29.71 -22.46
N GLY A 15 -1.04 28.59 -22.99
CA GLY A 15 -2.30 27.98 -22.57
C GLY A 15 -2.04 26.51 -22.27
N GLY A 16 -2.04 26.18 -20.98
CA GLY A 16 -1.59 24.90 -20.46
C GLY A 16 -2.28 23.67 -21.05
N ILE A 17 -1.51 22.59 -21.08
CA ILE A 17 -1.87 21.21 -21.45
C ILE A 17 -2.79 20.57 -20.39
N ASN A 18 -3.62 21.35 -19.69
CA ASN A 18 -4.32 20.93 -18.47
C ASN A 18 -5.80 21.30 -18.50
N GLN A 19 -6.46 21.01 -19.62
CA GLN A 19 -7.92 20.97 -19.69
C GLN A 19 -8.35 19.69 -20.39
N ILE A 20 -8.21 18.55 -19.69
CA ILE A 20 -9.16 17.47 -19.88
C ILE A 20 -10.47 18.03 -19.33
N PHE A 21 -11.27 18.64 -20.19
CA PHE A 21 -12.66 18.95 -19.87
C PHE A 21 -13.38 17.61 -19.72
N HIS A 22 -13.55 17.17 -18.48
CA HIS A 22 -14.58 16.19 -18.16
C HIS A 22 -15.91 16.94 -18.32
N SER A 23 -16.55 16.75 -19.47
CA SER A 23 -17.91 17.19 -19.67
C SER A 23 -18.80 16.33 -18.77
N ASP A 24 -19.36 16.93 -17.71
CA ASP A 24 -20.48 16.37 -16.92
C ASP A 24 -21.77 16.34 -17.77
N GLU A 25 -21.69 15.83 -18.99
CA GLU A 25 -22.87 15.50 -19.77
C GLU A 25 -23.44 14.20 -19.18
N PRO A 26 -24.70 14.17 -18.73
CA PRO A 26 -25.34 12.91 -18.37
C PRO A 26 -25.30 12.02 -19.60
N VAL A 27 -24.75 10.80 -19.46
CA VAL A 27 -24.73 9.81 -20.53
C VAL A 27 -26.19 9.50 -20.90
N GLU A 28 -26.73 10.19 -21.91
CA GLU A 28 -28.08 9.97 -22.41
C GLU A 28 -28.18 8.52 -22.91
N GLY A 29 -29.10 7.76 -22.32
CA GLY A 29 -29.48 6.43 -22.81
C GLY A 29 -29.27 5.27 -21.85
N LEU A 30 -28.66 5.47 -20.67
CA LEU A 30 -28.57 4.42 -19.65
C LEU A 30 -29.50 4.72 -18.47
N THR A 31 -30.45 3.82 -18.24
CA THR A 31 -31.29 3.84 -17.03
C THR A 31 -30.43 3.59 -15.79
N SER A 32 -30.91 4.03 -14.62
CA SER A 32 -30.19 3.86 -13.35
C SER A 32 -29.89 2.38 -13.04
N SER A 33 -30.73 1.45 -13.50
CA SER A 33 -30.47 0.01 -13.36
C SER A 33 -29.36 -0.50 -14.29
N GLN A 34 -29.23 0.07 -15.50
CA GLN A 34 -28.12 -0.25 -16.41
C GLN A 34 -26.79 0.30 -15.90
N LEU A 35 -26.79 1.51 -15.32
CA LEU A 35 -25.60 2.06 -14.66
C LEU A 35 -25.20 1.22 -13.44
N ALA A 36 -26.16 0.78 -12.62
CA ALA A 36 -25.91 -0.10 -11.48
C ALA A 36 -25.38 -1.48 -11.89
N ALA A 37 -25.74 -1.99 -13.07
CA ALA A 37 -25.23 -3.24 -13.61
C ALA A 37 -23.76 -3.15 -14.06
N LEU A 38 -23.27 -1.95 -14.35
CA LEU A 38 -21.89 -1.67 -14.75
C LEU A 38 -20.99 -1.34 -13.55
N ASP A 39 -21.51 -1.32 -12.31
CA ASP A 39 -20.73 -1.06 -11.11
C ASP A 39 -19.82 -2.27 -10.77
N PRO A 40 -18.49 -2.16 -10.96
CA PRO A 40 -17.57 -3.27 -10.70
C PRO A 40 -17.50 -3.63 -9.21
N THR A 41 -17.90 -2.72 -8.31
CA THR A 41 -17.97 -3.00 -6.87
C THR A 41 -19.12 -3.94 -6.53
N VAL A 42 -20.23 -3.90 -7.28
CA VAL A 42 -21.37 -4.81 -7.09
C VAL A 42 -21.03 -6.20 -7.63
N ALA A 43 -20.45 -6.27 -8.83
CA ALA A 43 -19.97 -7.53 -9.40
C ALA A 43 -18.87 -8.17 -8.53
N GLY A 44 -17.88 -7.38 -8.09
CA GLY A 44 -16.82 -7.84 -7.20
C GLY A 44 -17.34 -8.29 -5.83
N ARG A 45 -18.32 -7.58 -5.25
CA ARG A 45 -18.98 -8.02 -4.01
C ARG A 45 -19.74 -9.34 -4.20
N LYS A 46 -20.48 -9.50 -5.31
CA LYS A 46 -21.21 -10.75 -5.61
C LYS A 46 -20.26 -11.92 -5.85
N ALA A 47 -19.18 -11.71 -6.60
CA ALA A 47 -18.18 -12.74 -6.90
C ALA A 47 -17.38 -13.16 -5.65
N CYS A 48 -17.03 -12.21 -4.77
CA CYS A 48 -16.22 -12.49 -3.58
C CYS A 48 -17.04 -12.81 -2.32
N ARG A 49 -18.36 -12.55 -2.28
CA ARG A 49 -19.15 -12.66 -1.04
C ARG A 49 -20.50 -13.37 -1.12
N GLY A 50 -20.99 -13.81 -2.29
CA GLY A 50 -22.29 -14.52 -2.38
C GLY A 50 -23.50 -13.64 -1.99
N ILE A 51 -24.71 -14.09 -2.31
CA ILE A 51 -25.93 -13.26 -2.24
C ILE A 51 -26.41 -12.97 -0.79
N ASP A 52 -25.90 -13.68 0.23
CA ASP A 52 -26.33 -13.55 1.64
C ASP A 52 -25.19 -13.17 2.62
N ALA A 53 -24.28 -12.31 2.18
CA ALA A 53 -23.01 -12.01 2.86
C ALA A 53 -23.09 -11.33 4.25
N PHE A 54 -24.26 -10.92 4.73
CA PHE A 54 -24.38 -10.09 5.94
C PHE A 54 -24.91 -10.80 7.19
N GLY A 55 -25.68 -11.89 7.06
CA GLY A 55 -26.27 -12.60 8.20
C GLY A 55 -25.47 -13.84 8.58
N GLU A 56 -25.77 -14.97 7.95
CA GLU A 56 -25.19 -16.27 8.33
C GLU A 56 -23.66 -16.35 8.13
N MET A 57 -23.13 -15.73 7.07
CA MET A 57 -21.68 -15.68 6.84
C MET A 57 -20.95 -14.76 7.82
N LEU A 58 -21.59 -13.70 8.32
CA LEU A 58 -20.97 -12.80 9.28
C LEU A 58 -20.89 -13.48 10.65
N ASP A 59 -21.98 -14.08 11.11
CA ASP A 59 -22.04 -14.79 12.39
C ASP A 59 -21.04 -15.95 12.43
N ALA A 60 -20.99 -16.78 11.38
CA ALA A 60 -20.00 -17.86 11.28
C ALA A 60 -18.55 -17.35 11.26
N ARG A 61 -18.30 -16.19 10.63
CA ARG A 61 -16.97 -15.55 10.62
C ARG A 61 -16.60 -14.97 11.98
N LEU A 62 -17.56 -14.38 12.69
CA LEU A 62 -17.36 -13.83 14.03
C LEU A 62 -17.14 -14.94 15.06
N GLU A 63 -17.87 -16.05 14.96
CA GLU A 63 -17.66 -17.23 15.80
C GLU A 63 -16.25 -17.80 15.60
N LEU A 64 -15.84 -18.03 14.34
CA LEU A 64 -14.49 -18.48 14.01
C LEU A 64 -13.42 -17.48 14.49
N ALA A 65 -13.65 -16.18 14.31
CA ALA A 65 -12.74 -15.14 14.79
C ALA A 65 -12.63 -15.16 16.32
N GLY A 66 -13.74 -15.38 17.04
CA GLY A 66 -13.77 -15.54 18.50
C GLY A 66 -12.98 -16.76 18.98
N GLU A 67 -13.09 -17.89 18.29
CA GLU A 67 -12.31 -19.10 18.60
C GLU A 67 -10.80 -18.90 18.35
N LYS A 68 -10.44 -18.20 17.27
CA LYS A 68 -9.03 -17.99 16.90
C LYS A 68 -8.37 -16.81 17.61
N ALA A 69 -9.15 -15.85 18.12
CA ALA A 69 -8.62 -14.64 18.76
C ALA A 69 -7.62 -14.93 19.90
N PRO A 70 -7.85 -15.90 20.82
CA PRO A 70 -6.88 -16.25 21.85
C PRO A 70 -5.55 -16.79 21.28
N LEU A 71 -5.61 -17.60 20.22
CA LEU A 71 -4.42 -18.13 19.54
C LEU A 71 -3.61 -17.00 18.88
N LEU A 72 -4.31 -16.06 18.24
CA LEU A 72 -3.69 -14.88 17.62
C LEU A 72 -3.10 -13.94 18.67
N LEU A 73 -3.77 -13.77 19.81
CA LEU A 73 -3.28 -12.92 20.90
C LEU A 73 -2.00 -13.50 21.54
N SER A 74 -1.94 -14.82 21.76
CA SER A 74 -0.73 -15.51 22.20
C SER A 74 0.40 -15.46 21.16
N ALA A 75 0.08 -15.44 19.87
CA ALA A 75 1.06 -15.29 18.79
C ALA A 75 1.58 -13.85 18.65
N VAL A 76 0.72 -12.84 18.86
CA VAL A 76 1.10 -11.41 18.88
C VAL A 76 2.03 -11.09 20.05
N SER A 77 1.85 -11.77 21.19
CA SER A 77 2.76 -11.68 22.34
C SER A 77 4.15 -12.28 22.06
N ALA A 78 4.32 -13.08 21.01
CA ALA A 78 5.64 -13.59 20.67
C ALA A 78 6.45 -12.44 20.08
N ALA A 79 7.50 -12.02 20.78
CA ALA A 79 8.51 -11.07 20.33
C ALA A 79 9.26 -11.47 19.03
N ASN A 80 8.75 -12.46 18.28
CA ASN A 80 9.36 -13.09 17.12
C ASN A 80 8.48 -12.84 15.88
N PHE A 81 8.63 -11.65 15.29
CA PHE A 81 8.13 -11.40 13.94
C PHE A 81 8.78 -12.42 12.98
N PRO A 82 7.99 -13.20 12.20
CA PRO A 82 8.53 -14.34 11.46
C PRO A 82 9.30 -13.92 10.21
N LEU A 83 10.19 -14.81 9.76
CA LEU A 83 10.74 -14.79 8.41
C LEU A 83 9.86 -15.63 7.48
N TYR A 84 9.37 -15.01 6.42
CA TYR A 84 8.59 -15.66 5.39
C TYR A 84 9.52 -16.36 4.38
N SER A 85 9.24 -17.62 4.11
CA SER A 85 9.90 -18.38 3.05
C SER A 85 9.55 -17.82 1.67
N GLY A 86 10.48 -17.87 0.72
CA GLY A 86 10.23 -17.49 -0.67
C GLY A 86 10.41 -16.01 -0.98
N ILE A 87 10.80 -15.19 0.00
CA ILE A 87 11.26 -13.83 -0.27
C ILE A 87 12.71 -13.88 -0.74
N SER A 88 12.95 -13.42 -1.97
CA SER A 88 14.29 -13.30 -2.53
C SER A 88 15.03 -12.10 -1.96
N GLN A 89 16.36 -12.13 -2.05
CA GLN A 89 17.20 -10.99 -1.72
C GLN A 89 16.82 -9.78 -2.60
N SER A 90 16.73 -8.59 -2.00
CA SER A 90 16.44 -7.35 -2.70
C SER A 90 17.69 -6.77 -3.38
N ASP A 91 17.48 -5.97 -4.43
CA ASP A 91 18.57 -5.25 -5.10
C ASP A 91 19.08 -4.04 -4.31
N VAL A 92 18.48 -3.76 -3.14
CA VAL A 92 18.92 -2.68 -2.26
C VAL A 92 20.29 -3.04 -1.68
N GLY A 93 21.31 -2.32 -2.13
CA GLY A 93 22.67 -2.45 -1.65
C GLY A 93 22.76 -1.99 -0.20
N VAL A 94 23.09 -2.92 0.71
CA VAL A 94 23.36 -2.63 2.11
C VAL A 94 24.63 -3.35 2.52
N THR A 95 25.57 -2.60 3.08
CA THR A 95 26.83 -3.10 3.61
C THR A 95 26.71 -3.43 5.09
N GLY A 96 27.53 -4.36 5.58
CA GLY A 96 27.63 -4.64 7.02
C GLY A 96 26.47 -5.45 7.59
N ILE A 97 25.69 -6.15 6.75
CA ILE A 97 24.67 -7.11 7.16
C ILE A 97 24.78 -8.40 6.36
N ASP A 98 24.57 -9.54 7.01
CA ASP A 98 24.52 -10.87 6.42
C ASP A 98 23.49 -11.76 7.17
N GLY A 99 23.39 -13.04 6.79
CA GLY A 99 22.57 -14.03 7.47
C GLY A 99 21.12 -13.58 7.72
N GLU A 100 20.68 -13.68 8.96
CA GLU A 100 19.31 -13.31 9.37
C GLU A 100 19.06 -11.80 9.24
N ALA A 101 20.05 -10.94 9.53
CA ALA A 101 19.92 -9.50 9.39
C ALA A 101 19.56 -9.12 7.94
N ARG A 102 20.26 -9.72 6.97
CA ARG A 102 20.01 -9.50 5.55
C ARG A 102 18.62 -9.99 5.14
N LYS A 103 18.22 -11.19 5.55
CA LYS A 103 16.89 -11.74 5.23
C LYS A 103 15.75 -10.88 5.78
N TYR A 104 15.85 -10.42 7.03
CA TYR A 104 14.83 -9.54 7.62
C TYR A 104 14.78 -8.17 6.94
N PHE A 105 15.93 -7.65 6.50
CA PHE A 105 15.99 -6.42 5.72
C PHE A 105 15.30 -6.59 4.36
N ASP A 106 15.59 -7.67 3.64
CA ASP A 106 14.97 -7.98 2.34
C ASP A 106 13.46 -8.18 2.45
N GLN A 107 13.02 -8.89 3.49
CA GLN A 107 11.61 -9.01 3.82
C GLN A 107 10.97 -7.64 4.11
N GLY A 108 11.67 -6.77 4.84
CA GLY A 108 11.20 -5.41 5.09
C GLY A 108 11.00 -4.63 3.80
N VAL A 109 11.95 -4.72 2.88
CA VAL A 109 11.86 -4.10 1.54
C VAL A 109 10.66 -4.65 0.76
N ALA A 110 10.52 -5.97 0.67
CA ALA A 110 9.41 -6.60 -0.04
C ALA A 110 8.05 -6.20 0.53
N LEU A 111 7.90 -6.21 1.85
CA LEU A 111 6.66 -5.81 2.54
C LEU A 111 6.36 -4.32 2.35
N LEU A 112 7.40 -3.48 2.35
CA LEU A 112 7.26 -2.04 2.14
C LEU A 112 6.74 -1.74 0.73
N TYR A 113 7.32 -2.36 -0.30
CA TYR A 113 6.85 -2.23 -1.68
C TYR A 113 5.48 -2.89 -1.91
N GLY A 114 5.12 -3.88 -1.09
CA GLY A 114 3.79 -4.49 -1.04
C GLY A 114 2.76 -3.70 -0.21
N PHE A 115 3.07 -2.47 0.22
CA PHE A 115 2.21 -1.59 1.03
C PHE A 115 1.84 -2.13 2.42
N ASN A 116 2.56 -3.14 2.92
CA ASN A 116 2.40 -3.64 4.28
C ASN A 116 3.37 -2.92 5.24
N HIS A 117 3.11 -1.63 5.45
CA HIS A 117 3.96 -0.71 6.22
C HIS A 117 4.22 -1.16 7.66
N ALA A 118 3.19 -1.62 8.36
CA ALA A 118 3.34 -2.09 9.75
C ALA A 118 4.23 -3.35 9.85
N ALA A 119 4.07 -4.31 8.93
CA ALA A 119 4.91 -5.51 8.92
C ALA A 119 6.34 -5.19 8.45
N ALA A 120 6.51 -4.28 7.49
CA ALA A 120 7.82 -3.81 7.06
C ALA A 120 8.61 -3.20 8.23
N ALA A 121 7.98 -2.30 9.01
CA ALA A 121 8.59 -1.70 10.19
C ALA A 121 9.03 -2.75 11.23
N ARG A 122 8.21 -3.79 11.46
CA ARG A 122 8.59 -4.92 12.35
C ARG A 122 9.74 -5.75 11.80
N SER A 123 9.79 -5.98 10.48
CA SER A 123 10.88 -6.69 9.82
C SER A 123 12.20 -5.93 9.94
N PHE A 124 12.20 -4.63 9.66
CA PHE A 124 13.37 -3.79 9.82
C PHE A 124 13.83 -3.72 11.28
N ARG A 125 12.89 -3.61 12.23
CA ARG A 125 13.20 -3.71 13.68
C ARG A 125 13.92 -5.01 14.01
N LYS A 126 13.48 -6.15 13.48
CA LYS A 126 14.17 -7.44 13.66
C LYS A 126 15.55 -7.46 13.03
N ALA A 127 15.72 -6.95 11.81
CA ALA A 127 17.04 -6.84 11.18
C ALA A 127 18.05 -6.11 12.08
N ARG A 128 17.62 -5.03 12.76
CA ARG A 128 18.45 -4.26 13.70
C ARG A 128 18.82 -5.01 14.98
N THR A 129 18.00 -5.98 15.41
CA THR A 129 18.37 -6.82 16.58
C THR A 129 19.58 -7.70 16.27
N TYR A 130 19.80 -8.05 15.01
CA TYR A 130 20.97 -8.78 14.55
C TYR A 130 22.11 -7.86 14.10
N ALA A 131 21.79 -6.69 13.53
CA ALA A 131 22.77 -5.70 13.07
C ALA A 131 22.45 -4.29 13.59
N PRO A 132 22.82 -3.96 14.84
CA PRO A 132 22.52 -2.66 15.45
C PRO A 132 23.11 -1.46 14.71
N GLU A 133 24.28 -1.65 14.07
CA GLU A 133 25.01 -0.63 13.30
C GLU A 133 24.45 -0.44 11.87
N CYS A 134 23.44 -1.21 11.46
CA CYS A 134 22.86 -1.12 10.12
C CYS A 134 22.01 0.16 9.96
N ALA A 135 22.63 1.23 9.45
CA ALA A 135 21.95 2.49 9.17
C ALA A 135 20.71 2.32 8.26
N MET A 136 20.81 1.48 7.23
CA MET A 136 19.69 1.23 6.31
C MET A 136 18.52 0.50 6.98
N CYS A 137 18.78 -0.33 7.99
CA CYS A 137 17.74 -1.01 8.75
C CYS A 137 16.96 -0.02 9.64
N TRP A 138 17.65 0.96 10.23
CA TRP A 138 17.01 2.07 10.94
C TRP A 138 16.21 2.97 10.00
N TRP A 139 16.79 3.33 8.86
CA TRP A 139 16.10 4.11 7.84
C TRP A 139 14.84 3.41 7.34
N GLY A 140 14.91 2.11 7.02
CA GLY A 140 13.77 1.34 6.55
C GLY A 140 12.63 1.27 7.57
N GLU A 141 12.97 1.09 8.86
CA GLU A 141 11.95 1.14 9.92
C GLU A 141 11.25 2.50 9.99
N ALA A 142 12.01 3.59 9.96
CA ALA A 142 11.45 4.94 10.02
C ALA A 142 10.61 5.25 8.77
N TYR A 143 11.09 4.88 7.59
CA TYR A 143 10.40 5.09 6.32
C TYR A 143 9.08 4.32 6.24
N ALA A 144 9.05 3.11 6.81
CA ALA A 144 7.83 2.30 6.89
C ALA A 144 6.78 2.87 7.86
N ARG A 145 7.11 3.83 8.73
CA ARG A 145 6.13 4.50 9.59
C ARG A 145 5.44 5.61 8.82
N GLN A 146 4.35 5.28 8.13
CA GLN A 146 3.42 6.30 7.65
C GLN A 146 2.68 6.90 8.85
N LYS A 147 2.56 8.24 8.87
CA LYS A 147 1.61 8.90 9.76
C LYS A 147 0.21 8.70 9.18
N ASP A 148 -0.74 8.30 10.01
CA ASP A 148 -2.14 8.50 9.69
C ASP A 148 -2.46 10.01 9.72
N GLU A 149 -3.51 10.43 9.01
CA GLU A 149 -3.94 11.84 8.92
C GLU A 149 -4.30 12.45 10.29
N ALA A 150 -4.46 11.61 11.32
CA ALA A 150 -4.72 11.98 12.71
C ALA A 150 -3.45 12.20 13.56
N GLY A 151 -2.25 11.95 13.02
CA GLY A 151 -0.99 12.15 13.73
C GLY A 151 -0.77 11.19 14.90
N PHE A 152 -1.46 10.05 14.92
CA PHE A 152 -1.28 9.04 15.94
C PHE A 152 -0.15 8.11 15.49
N ASN A 153 0.96 8.11 16.24
CA ASN A 153 1.95 7.06 16.07
C ASN A 153 1.25 5.74 16.40
N VAL A 154 1.21 4.80 15.45
CA VAL A 154 0.92 3.40 15.77
C VAL A 154 2.06 2.91 16.67
N GLU A 155 1.90 3.20 17.96
CA GLU A 155 2.86 2.89 18.99
C GLU A 155 2.81 1.40 19.25
N LEU A 156 4.01 0.83 19.31
CA LEU A 156 4.24 -0.58 19.42
C LEU A 156 3.94 -0.99 20.86
N ALA A 157 2.86 -1.74 21.04
CA ALA A 157 2.71 -2.67 22.14
C ALA A 157 2.81 -4.09 21.59
#